data_AF-A0A942SGH7-F1
#
_entry.id   AF-A0A942SGH7-F1
#
_cell.length_a   1.000
_cell.length_b   1.000
_cell.length_c   1.000
_cell.angle_alpha   90.00
_cell.angle_beta   90.00
_cell.angle_gamma   90.00
#
_symmetry.space_group_name_H-M   'P 1'
#
loop_
_entity.id
_entity.type
_entity.pdbx_description
1 polymer ?
#
loop_
_entity_poly.entity_id
_entity_poly.type
_entity_poly.pdbx_seq_one_letter_code
_entity_poly.pdbx_strand_id
1 'polypeptide(L)'
;MQVKKRYCIIFLSFLLTTTVAAQDEKINGNIALQMSSNDSMYVVTATVTNITTQQPAKDVELTLYVQRTFGLMKVADGTTDSMGTIIAEFPSDIQGHDSSKNFILIAKVEESDVMNDTAFQISMQSKLPFPEDKPIPRSMAGAHAPWWLIITFIAVVGAVWLLFVYVLYLVYRIKKSSTKVIS
;
A
#
# COMPACT_ATOMS: atom_id res chain seq x y z
N MET A 1 34.26 49.27 -45.83
CA MET A 1 33.63 47.94 -45.97
C MET A 1 33.46 47.29 -44.59
N GLN A 2 32.37 47.61 -43.85
CA GLN A 2 31.96 46.95 -42.59
C GLN A 2 30.45 47.16 -42.37
N VAL A 3 29.61 46.56 -43.23
CA VAL A 3 28.15 46.53 -43.05
C VAL A 3 27.70 45.07 -43.03
N LYS A 4 28.21 44.32 -42.05
CA LYS A 4 27.79 42.95 -41.71
C LYS A 4 27.90 42.80 -40.20
N LYS A 5 26.80 42.97 -39.45
CA LYS A 5 26.59 42.38 -38.10
C LYS A 5 25.35 42.85 -37.34
N ARG A 6 24.49 43.71 -37.90
CA ARG A 6 23.32 44.22 -37.15
C ARG A 6 21.98 43.52 -37.46
N TYR A 7 21.87 42.82 -38.59
CA TYR A 7 20.61 42.15 -38.98
C TYR A 7 20.48 40.69 -38.53
N CYS A 8 21.55 40.07 -38.01
CA CYS A 8 21.54 38.66 -37.61
C CYS A 8 21.02 38.45 -36.17
N ILE A 9 20.91 39.51 -35.35
CA ILE A 9 20.49 39.40 -33.95
C ILE A 9 18.98 39.65 -33.78
N ILE A 10 18.35 40.36 -34.72
CA ILE A 10 16.91 40.69 -34.63
C ILE A 10 16.01 39.55 -35.12
N PHE A 11 16.54 38.62 -35.94
CA PHE A 11 15.77 37.46 -36.44
C PHE A 11 15.79 36.26 -35.47
N LEU A 12 16.62 36.28 -34.41
CA LEU A 12 16.78 35.17 -33.47
C LEU A 12 15.97 35.34 -32.17
N SER A 13 15.17 36.40 -32.01
CA SER A 13 14.43 36.67 -30.77
C SER A 13 12.92 36.44 -30.87
N PHE A 14 12.40 35.96 -32.00
CA PHE A 14 10.95 35.89 -32.26
C PHE A 14 10.38 34.46 -32.35
N LEU A 15 11.10 33.43 -31.92
CA LEU A 15 10.58 32.06 -31.95
C LEU A 15 11.08 31.29 -30.72
N LEU A 16 10.62 31.65 -29.53
CA LEU A 16 10.48 30.70 -28.41
C LEU A 16 9.65 31.28 -27.25
N THR A 17 8.50 31.89 -27.53
CA THR A 17 7.43 31.99 -26.52
C THR A 17 6.44 30.88 -26.81
N THR A 18 6.79 29.65 -26.44
CA THR A 18 5.77 28.61 -26.28
C THR A 18 4.88 29.08 -25.14
N THR A 19 3.69 29.57 -25.47
CA THR A 19 2.60 29.65 -24.51
C THR A 19 2.35 28.22 -24.06
N VAL A 20 2.82 27.87 -22.86
CA VAL A 20 2.31 26.71 -22.15
C VAL A 20 0.81 26.93 -22.08
N ALA A 21 0.04 26.12 -22.81
CA ALA A 21 -1.41 26.13 -22.70
C ALA A 21 -1.72 25.97 -21.22
N ALA A 22 -2.57 26.87 -20.69
CA ALA A 22 -2.97 26.92 -19.30
C ALA A 22 -3.21 25.50 -18.78
N GLN A 23 -2.42 25.07 -17.79
CA GLN A 23 -2.94 24.08 -16.87
C GLN A 23 -4.08 24.81 -16.18
N ASP A 24 -5.31 24.42 -16.48
CA ASP A 24 -6.47 24.90 -15.75
C ASP A 24 -6.15 24.76 -14.26
N GLU A 25 -6.34 25.84 -13.49
CA GLU A 25 -5.93 25.85 -12.09
C GLU A 25 -6.84 24.89 -11.32
N LYS A 26 -6.36 23.65 -11.15
CA LYS A 26 -7.09 22.61 -10.45
C LYS A 26 -7.47 23.09 -9.06
N ILE A 27 -8.74 22.91 -8.71
CA ILE A 27 -9.25 23.37 -7.42
C ILE A 27 -8.70 22.51 -6.28
N ASN A 28 -8.47 23.12 -5.12
CA ASN A 28 -8.26 22.38 -3.87
C ASN A 28 -9.61 22.12 -3.22
N GLY A 29 -9.99 20.86 -3.12
CA GLY A 29 -11.26 20.45 -2.52
C GLY A 29 -11.09 19.70 -1.21
N ASN A 30 -12.11 19.77 -0.37
CA ASN A 30 -12.29 18.97 0.83
C ASN A 30 -13.40 17.94 0.59
N ILE A 31 -13.20 16.72 1.07
CA ILE A 31 -14.14 15.61 0.91
C ILE A 31 -14.70 15.29 2.30
N ALA A 32 -16.02 15.39 2.46
CA ALA A 32 -16.73 14.92 3.63
C ALA A 32 -17.40 13.60 3.31
N LEU A 33 -17.22 12.59 4.16
CA LEU A 33 -17.88 11.28 4.03
C LEU A 33 -18.90 11.09 5.13
N GLN A 34 -20.12 10.72 4.73
CA GLN A 34 -21.17 10.27 5.62
C GLN A 34 -21.63 8.89 5.18
N MET A 35 -22.01 8.05 6.13
CA MET A 35 -22.38 6.68 5.86
C MET A 35 -23.61 6.31 6.68
N SER A 36 -24.58 5.72 6.01
CA SER A 36 -25.77 5.12 6.59
C SER A 36 -25.78 3.62 6.28
N SER A 37 -26.44 2.83 7.14
CA SER A 37 -26.64 1.40 6.88
C SER A 37 -28.11 1.15 6.62
N ASN A 38 -28.41 0.54 5.47
CA ASN A 38 -29.67 -0.13 5.19
C ASN A 38 -29.45 -1.66 5.35
N ASP A 39 -30.50 -2.43 5.61
CA ASP A 39 -30.48 -3.85 6.03
C ASP A 39 -29.27 -4.65 5.52
N SER A 40 -29.11 -4.72 4.19
CA SER A 40 -28.06 -5.48 3.51
C SER A 40 -26.88 -4.63 2.98
N MET A 41 -27.08 -3.32 2.78
CA MET A 41 -26.16 -2.44 2.05
C MET A 41 -25.70 -1.26 2.91
N TYR A 42 -24.45 -0.87 2.76
CA TYR A 42 -23.94 0.39 3.25
C TYR A 42 -24.13 1.47 2.18
N VAL A 43 -24.77 2.57 2.57
CA VAL A 43 -24.99 3.75 1.73
C VAL A 43 -24.00 4.82 2.16
N VAL A 44 -23.10 5.19 1.26
CA VAL A 44 -22.11 6.24 1.50
C VAL A 44 -22.46 7.46 0.66
N THR A 45 -22.51 8.59 1.35
CA THR A 45 -22.66 9.91 0.74
C THR A 45 -21.34 10.64 0.89
N ALA A 46 -20.65 10.90 -0.23
CA ALA A 46 -19.48 11.76 -0.24
C ALA A 46 -19.86 13.13 -0.79
N THR A 47 -19.44 14.19 -0.11
CA THR A 47 -19.67 15.57 -0.52
C THR A 47 -18.33 16.27 -0.71
N VAL A 48 -18.11 16.81 -1.91
CA VAL A 48 -16.89 17.51 -2.29
C VAL A 48 -17.16 19.01 -2.31
N THR A 49 -16.38 19.76 -1.53
CA THR A 49 -16.48 21.22 -1.43
C THR A 49 -15.15 21.85 -1.80
N ASN A 50 -15.18 22.96 -2.54
CA ASN A 50 -13.98 23.72 -2.84
C ASN A 50 -13.56 24.52 -1.60
N ILE A 51 -12.28 24.44 -1.21
CA ILE A 51 -11.76 25.09 0.00
C ILE A 51 -11.73 26.62 -0.16
N THR A 52 -11.47 27.11 -1.37
CA THR A 52 -11.32 28.54 -1.66
C THR A 52 -12.68 29.23 -1.76
N THR A 53 -13.65 28.61 -2.44
CA THR A 53 -14.97 29.23 -2.69
C THR A 53 -16.05 28.74 -1.73
N GLN A 54 -15.80 27.69 -0.94
CA GLN A 54 -16.77 26.98 -0.09
C GLN A 54 -18.02 26.49 -0.84
N GLN A 55 -17.95 26.45 -2.18
CA GLN A 55 -19.04 25.96 -3.02
C GLN A 55 -18.87 24.47 -3.31
N PRO A 56 -19.97 23.74 -3.55
CA PRO A 56 -19.90 22.35 -3.97
C PRO A 56 -19.17 22.22 -5.32
N ALA A 57 -18.27 21.24 -5.40
CA ALA A 57 -17.53 20.97 -6.63
C ALA A 57 -18.28 19.96 -7.50
N LYS A 58 -18.81 20.44 -8.63
CA LYS A 58 -19.52 19.64 -9.63
C LYS A 58 -18.55 18.98 -10.61
N ASP A 59 -18.96 17.84 -11.18
CA ASP A 59 -18.24 17.13 -12.24
C ASP A 59 -16.84 16.62 -11.80
N VAL A 60 -16.68 16.31 -10.51
CA VAL A 60 -15.46 15.70 -9.95
C VAL A 60 -15.62 14.19 -9.93
N GLU A 61 -14.67 13.49 -10.56
CA GLU A 61 -14.61 12.03 -10.50
C GLU A 61 -14.06 11.57 -9.15
N LEU A 62 -14.87 10.81 -8.42
CA LEU A 62 -14.53 10.27 -7.12
C LEU A 62 -14.60 8.76 -7.15
N THR A 63 -13.53 8.11 -6.69
CA THR A 63 -13.51 6.67 -6.48
C THR A 63 -13.50 6.37 -4.98
N LEU A 64 -14.41 5.50 -4.55
CA LEU A 64 -14.51 5.00 -3.20
C LEU A 64 -13.78 3.67 -3.09
N TYR A 65 -12.98 3.56 -2.04
CA TYR A 65 -12.11 2.45 -1.73
C TYR A 65 -12.34 1.97 -0.30
N VAL A 66 -12.26 0.67 -0.09
CA VAL A 66 -12.19 0.06 1.24
C VAL A 66 -10.78 -0.48 1.45
N GLN A 67 -10.13 -0.10 2.54
CA GLN A 67 -8.82 -0.64 2.91
C GLN A 67 -8.95 -2.11 3.32
N ARG A 68 -8.23 -2.99 2.62
CA ARG A 68 -8.07 -4.41 2.95
C ARG A 68 -6.60 -4.68 3.33
N THR A 69 -6.33 -5.89 3.84
CA THR A 69 -5.01 -6.30 4.33
C THR A 69 -3.89 -6.15 3.28
N PHE A 70 -4.21 -6.36 2.00
CA PHE A 70 -3.23 -6.35 0.90
C PHE A 70 -3.39 -5.16 -0.06
N GLY A 71 -4.20 -4.16 0.28
CA GLY A 71 -4.36 -2.96 -0.54
C GLY A 71 -5.75 -2.34 -0.49
N LEU A 72 -5.98 -1.39 -1.41
CA LEU A 72 -7.25 -0.69 -1.57
C LEU A 72 -8.16 -1.47 -2.53
N MET A 73 -9.37 -1.78 -2.08
CA MET A 73 -10.40 -2.41 -2.91
C MET A 73 -11.38 -1.34 -3.39
N LYS A 74 -11.43 -1.10 -4.70
CA LYS A 74 -12.43 -0.21 -5.31
C LYS A 74 -13.82 -0.78 -5.06
N VAL A 75 -14.70 0.00 -4.44
CA VAL A 75 -16.09 -0.41 -4.15
C VAL A 75 -17.11 0.31 -5.03
N ALA A 76 -16.83 1.57 -5.38
CA ALA A 76 -17.68 2.35 -6.25
C ALA A 76 -16.89 3.50 -6.88
N ASP A 77 -17.39 4.00 -7.98
CA ASP A 77 -16.93 5.19 -8.67
C ASP A 77 -18.12 6.00 -9.17
N GLY A 78 -17.91 7.29 -9.33
CA GLY A 78 -18.87 8.15 -9.99
C GLY A 78 -18.43 9.59 -10.00
N THR A 79 -19.29 10.42 -10.57
CA THR A 79 -19.06 11.84 -10.76
C THR A 79 -19.99 12.64 -9.86
N THR A 80 -19.47 13.69 -9.22
CA THR A 80 -20.29 14.54 -8.33
C THR A 80 -21.36 15.32 -9.10
N ASP A 81 -22.54 15.41 -8.50
CA ASP A 81 -23.66 16.17 -9.05
C ASP A 81 -23.48 17.70 -8.87
N SER A 82 -24.52 18.48 -9.20
CA SER A 82 -24.52 19.94 -9.01
C SER A 82 -24.42 20.38 -7.54
N MET A 83 -24.70 19.48 -6.60
CA MET A 83 -24.54 19.69 -5.17
C MET A 83 -23.20 19.14 -4.66
N GLY A 84 -22.30 18.72 -5.55
CA GLY A 84 -21.00 18.17 -5.21
C GLY A 84 -21.10 16.83 -4.48
N THR A 85 -22.23 16.12 -4.61
CA THR A 85 -22.53 14.92 -3.85
C THR A 85 -22.52 13.69 -4.76
N ILE A 86 -22.03 12.57 -4.22
CA ILE A 86 -22.13 11.24 -4.81
C ILE A 86 -22.65 10.27 -3.76
N ILE A 87 -23.62 9.45 -4.16
CA ILE A 87 -24.18 8.39 -3.34
C ILE A 87 -23.79 7.07 -3.96
N ALA A 88 -23.16 6.22 -3.16
CA ALA A 88 -22.74 4.89 -3.56
C ALA A 88 -23.21 3.86 -2.55
N GLU A 89 -23.56 2.68 -3.04
CA GLU A 89 -23.97 1.57 -2.21
C GLU A 89 -23.01 0.39 -2.39
N PHE A 90 -22.63 -0.24 -1.30
CA PHE A 90 -21.82 -1.46 -1.33
C PHE A 90 -22.30 -2.45 -0.26
N PRO A 91 -22.04 -3.76 -0.44
CA PRO A 91 -22.55 -4.78 0.47
C PRO A 91 -22.04 -4.58 1.91
N SER A 92 -22.89 -4.89 2.89
CA SER A 92 -22.51 -4.81 4.31
C SER A 92 -21.65 -5.98 4.80
N ASP A 93 -21.35 -6.94 3.92
CA ASP A 93 -20.53 -8.12 4.19
C ASP A 93 -19.01 -7.83 4.21
N ILE A 94 -18.62 -6.60 4.59
CA ILE A 94 -17.22 -6.19 4.67
C ILE A 94 -16.71 -6.45 6.08
N GLN A 95 -15.80 -7.41 6.20
CA GLN A 95 -15.09 -7.67 7.46
C GLN A 95 -14.21 -6.48 7.86
N GLY A 96 -14.15 -6.21 9.17
CA GLY A 96 -13.22 -5.25 9.75
C GLY A 96 -11.75 -5.62 9.49
N HIS A 97 -10.86 -4.66 9.67
CA HIS A 97 -9.42 -4.82 9.61
C HIS A 97 -8.80 -5.19 10.97
N ASP A 98 -9.51 -4.93 12.07
CA ASP A 98 -9.03 -5.15 13.43
C ASP A 98 -10.11 -5.85 14.27
N SER A 99 -9.68 -6.44 15.40
CA SER A 99 -10.48 -6.97 16.50
C SER A 99 -11.61 -6.03 16.97
N SER A 100 -11.42 -4.71 16.84
CA SER A 100 -12.44 -3.67 17.08
C SER A 100 -13.59 -3.67 16.05
N LYS A 101 -13.52 -4.54 15.03
CA LYS A 101 -14.40 -4.64 13.86
C LYS A 101 -14.39 -3.41 12.96
N ASN A 102 -13.39 -2.55 13.04
CA ASN A 102 -13.35 -1.33 12.24
C ASN A 102 -12.78 -1.59 10.85
N PHE A 103 -13.38 -0.99 9.80
CA PHE A 103 -12.81 -0.91 8.47
C PHE A 103 -12.61 0.56 8.07
N ILE A 104 -11.67 0.81 7.16
CA ILE A 104 -11.36 2.16 6.70
C ILE A 104 -11.95 2.34 5.31
N LEU A 105 -12.80 3.34 5.17
CA LEU A 105 -13.33 3.80 3.89
C LEU A 105 -12.53 5.02 3.44
N ILE A 106 -12.08 4.99 2.20
CA ILE A 106 -11.23 6.00 1.59
C ILE A 106 -11.94 6.52 0.34
N ALA A 107 -12.15 7.82 0.26
CA ALA A 107 -12.62 8.48 -0.94
C ALA A 107 -11.46 9.21 -1.58
N LYS A 108 -11.20 8.94 -2.86
CA LYS A 108 -10.06 9.49 -3.57
C LYS A 108 -10.49 10.06 -4.91
N VAL A 109 -10.07 11.29 -5.16
CA VAL A 109 -10.10 11.90 -6.48
C VAL A 109 -8.77 11.55 -7.14
N GLU A 110 -8.84 10.83 -8.27
CA GLU A 110 -7.67 10.42 -9.05
C GLU A 110 -7.80 11.04 -10.43
N GLU A 111 -6.76 11.76 -10.88
CA GLU A 111 -6.65 12.23 -12.27
C GLU A 111 -7.86 13.05 -12.77
N SER A 112 -8.43 13.88 -11.89
CA SER A 112 -9.52 14.80 -12.31
C SER A 112 -8.95 16.03 -13.00
N ASP A 113 -9.57 16.47 -14.09
CA ASP A 113 -9.26 17.74 -14.74
C ASP A 113 -9.68 18.95 -13.88
N VAL A 114 -10.66 18.75 -12.99
CA VAL A 114 -11.30 19.81 -12.20
C VAL A 114 -10.57 20.03 -10.88
N MET A 115 -10.14 18.96 -10.21
CA MET A 115 -9.66 18.98 -8.83
C MET A 115 -8.31 18.27 -8.67
N ASN A 116 -7.47 18.76 -7.75
CA ASN A 116 -6.22 18.10 -7.39
C ASN A 116 -6.46 16.77 -6.67
N ASP A 117 -5.55 15.82 -6.89
CA ASP A 117 -5.57 14.51 -6.24
C ASP A 117 -5.66 14.67 -4.71
N THR A 118 -6.79 14.24 -4.16
CA THR A 118 -7.09 14.36 -2.73
C THR A 118 -7.69 13.06 -2.25
N ALA A 119 -7.24 12.59 -1.09
CA ALA A 119 -7.78 11.40 -0.43
C ALA A 119 -8.30 11.78 0.95
N PHE A 120 -9.49 11.30 1.30
CA PHE A 120 -10.05 11.41 2.63
C PHE A 120 -10.43 10.03 3.15
N GLN A 121 -10.21 9.78 4.44
CA GLN A 121 -10.41 8.48 5.06
C GLN A 121 -11.23 8.59 6.34
N ILE A 122 -12.15 7.65 6.54
CA ILE A 122 -12.92 7.50 7.77
C ILE A 122 -12.84 6.05 8.26
N SER A 123 -12.80 5.86 9.57
CA SER A 123 -12.85 4.54 10.21
C SER A 123 -14.25 4.29 10.74
N MET A 124 -14.85 3.16 10.35
CA MET A 124 -16.23 2.80 10.68
C MET A 124 -16.32 1.36 11.16
N GLN A 125 -17.28 1.07 12.03
CA GLN A 125 -17.46 -0.27 12.57
C GLN A 125 -18.27 -1.17 11.63
N SER A 126 -17.72 -2.33 11.31
CA SER A 126 -18.38 -3.41 10.57
C SER A 126 -19.37 -4.17 11.46
N LYS A 127 -20.44 -4.68 10.83
CA LYS A 127 -21.37 -5.63 11.46
C LYS A 127 -20.71 -7.00 11.72
N LEU A 128 -19.71 -7.38 10.93
CA LEU A 128 -19.09 -8.70 11.00
C LEU A 128 -17.96 -8.77 12.03
N PRO A 129 -17.81 -9.91 12.73
CA PRO A 129 -16.64 -10.14 13.56
C PRO A 129 -15.37 -10.22 12.72
N PHE A 130 -14.26 -9.72 13.28
CA PHE A 130 -12.94 -10.00 12.75
C PHE A 130 -12.63 -11.49 12.95
N PRO A 131 -12.09 -12.21 11.95
CA PRO A 131 -11.69 -13.60 12.14
C PRO A 131 -10.67 -13.68 13.28
N GLU A 132 -10.88 -14.61 14.22
CA GLU A 132 -9.92 -14.83 15.29
C GLU A 132 -8.56 -15.21 14.70
N ASP A 133 -7.49 -14.64 15.26
CA ASP A 133 -6.11 -15.03 14.98
C ASP A 133 -5.88 -16.47 15.44
N LYS A 134 -6.20 -17.42 14.57
CA LYS A 134 -5.85 -18.82 14.78
C LYS A 134 -4.35 -18.97 14.56
N PRO A 135 -3.61 -19.54 15.52
CA PRO A 135 -2.18 -19.73 15.35
C PRO A 135 -1.92 -20.59 14.11
N ILE A 136 -1.18 -20.02 13.15
CA ILE A 136 -0.85 -20.72 11.91
C ILE A 136 0.00 -21.94 12.27
N PRO A 137 -0.44 -23.16 11.91
CA PRO A 137 0.31 -24.37 12.22
C PRO A 137 1.67 -24.36 11.48
N ARG A 138 2.62 -25.13 12.02
CA ARG A 138 3.97 -25.26 11.43
C ARG A 138 3.84 -25.70 9.97
N SER A 139 4.32 -24.88 9.05
CA SER A 139 4.16 -25.09 7.61
C SER A 139 5.33 -24.46 6.87
N MET A 140 5.52 -24.82 5.60
CA MET A 140 6.65 -24.31 4.80
C MET A 140 6.59 -22.80 4.58
N ALA A 141 5.37 -22.23 4.53
CA ALA A 141 5.13 -20.79 4.37
C ALA A 141 4.67 -20.10 5.67
N GLY A 142 4.76 -20.80 6.81
CA GLY A 142 4.35 -20.28 8.11
C GLY A 142 5.53 -19.75 8.92
N ALA A 143 5.23 -19.06 10.03
CA ALA A 143 6.24 -18.52 10.94
C ALA A 143 7.13 -19.61 11.60
N HIS A 144 6.64 -20.85 11.68
CA HIS A 144 7.35 -21.97 12.30
C HIS A 144 7.60 -23.08 11.29
N ALA A 145 8.87 -23.49 11.16
CA ALA A 145 9.27 -24.57 10.27
C ALA A 145 8.61 -25.91 10.65
N PRO A 146 8.27 -26.76 9.66
CA PRO A 146 7.72 -28.09 9.89
C PRO A 146 8.75 -29.00 10.56
N TRP A 147 8.26 -29.96 11.35
CA TRP A 147 9.09 -30.84 12.18
C TRP A 147 10.17 -31.58 11.39
N TRP A 148 9.84 -32.10 10.21
CA TRP A 148 10.81 -32.84 9.40
C TRP A 148 12.01 -31.98 8.99
N LEU A 149 11.80 -30.70 8.69
CA LEU A 149 12.88 -29.77 8.31
C LEU A 149 13.79 -29.44 9.51
N ILE A 150 13.22 -29.33 10.71
CA ILE A 150 13.99 -29.15 11.94
C ILE A 150 14.88 -30.38 12.18
N ILE A 151 14.33 -31.59 12.00
CA ILE A 151 15.06 -32.84 12.18
C ILE A 151 16.21 -32.96 11.18
N THR A 152 15.98 -32.68 9.89
CA THR A 152 17.04 -32.75 8.88
C THR A 152 18.13 -31.72 9.13
N PHE A 153 17.77 -30.49 9.52
CA PHE A 153 18.73 -29.45 9.88
C PHE A 153 19.62 -29.89 11.06
N ILE A 154 19.01 -30.38 12.15
CA ILE A 154 19.75 -30.89 13.32
C ILE A 154 20.62 -32.08 12.95
N ALA A 155 20.14 -32.99 12.09
CA ALA A 155 20.91 -34.16 11.65
C ALA A 155 22.17 -33.76 10.87
N VAL A 156 22.06 -32.80 9.94
CA VAL A 156 23.21 -32.30 9.16
C VAL A 156 24.21 -31.58 10.07
N VAL A 157 23.73 -30.70 10.95
CA VAL A 157 24.59 -30.00 11.93
C VAL A 157 25.27 -31.01 12.86
N GLY A 158 24.54 -32.01 13.33
CA GLY A 158 25.06 -33.09 14.17
C GLY A 158 26.14 -33.92 13.47
N ALA A 159 25.97 -34.23 12.18
CA ALA A 159 26.97 -34.96 11.41
C ALA A 159 28.30 -34.19 11.30
N VAL A 160 28.24 -32.87 11.10
CA VAL A 160 29.43 -32.01 11.08
C VAL A 160 30.13 -32.00 12.45
N TRP A 161 29.37 -31.89 13.54
CA TRP A 161 29.95 -31.95 14.89
C TRP A 161 30.59 -33.30 15.21
N LEU A 162 29.97 -34.41 14.81
CA LEU A 162 30.55 -35.74 14.98
C LEU A 162 31.86 -35.91 14.21
N LEU A 163 31.98 -35.31 13.02
CA LEU A 163 33.24 -35.29 12.26
C LEU A 163 34.35 -34.57 13.05
N PHE A 164 34.05 -33.41 13.64
CA PHE A 164 35.03 -32.68 14.46
C PHE A 164 35.48 -33.49 15.68
N VAL A 165 34.53 -34.10 16.40
CA VAL A 165 34.83 -34.96 17.54
C VAL A 165 35.68 -36.15 17.12
N TYR A 166 35.40 -36.74 15.95
CA TYR A 166 36.19 -37.84 15.41
C TYR A 166 37.63 -37.44 15.12
N VAL A 167 37.88 -36.30 14.48
CA VAL A 167 39.25 -35.81 14.23
C VAL A 167 39.99 -35.55 15.55
N LEU A 168 39.34 -34.91 16.53
CA LEU A 168 39.93 -34.70 17.85
C LEU A 168 40.28 -36.03 18.55
N TYR A 169 39.40 -37.03 18.42
CA TYR A 169 39.65 -38.37 18.92
C TYR A 169 40.88 -39.02 18.25
N LEU A 170 41.05 -38.86 16.93
CA LEU A 170 42.22 -39.36 16.20
C LEU A 170 43.51 -38.72 16.71
N VAL A 171 43.53 -37.40 16.84
CA VAL A 171 44.70 -36.66 17.34
C VAL A 171 45.04 -37.10 18.77
N TYR A 172 44.03 -37.22 19.64
CA TYR A 172 44.21 -37.69 21.01
C TYR A 172 44.78 -39.12 21.05
N ARG A 173 44.26 -40.01 20.21
CA ARG A 173 44.75 -41.39 20.09
C ARG A 173 46.21 -41.45 19.64
N ILE A 174 46.58 -40.68 18.61
CA ILE A 174 47.97 -40.61 18.11
C ILE A 174 48.91 -40.14 19.21
N LYS A 175 48.56 -39.05 19.93
CA LYS A 175 49.35 -38.54 21.05
C LYS A 175 49.59 -39.61 22.10
N LYS A 176 48.53 -40.34 22.52
CA LYS A 176 48.63 -41.39 23.54
C LYS A 176 49.49 -42.59 23.08
N SER A 177 49.42 -42.95 21.80
CA SER A 177 50.23 -44.04 21.24
C SER A 177 51.70 -43.65 21.05
N SER A 178 52.00 -42.41 20.68
CA SER A 178 53.38 -41.93 20.51
C SER A 178 54.16 -41.89 21.82
N THR A 179 53.51 -41.58 22.96
CA THR A 179 54.18 -41.54 24.27
C THR A 179 54.65 -42.93 24.74
N LYS A 180 54.01 -44.03 24.31
CA LYS A 180 54.38 -45.39 24.74
C LYS A 180 55.61 -45.98 24.05
N VAL A 181 56.06 -45.42 22.94
CA VAL A 181 57.17 -45.98 22.14
C VAL A 181 58.53 -45.41 22.54
N ILE A 182 58.56 -44.34 23.34
CA ILE A 182 59.77 -43.60 23.73
C ILE A 182 60.18 -43.88 25.20
N SER A 183 59.39 -44.66 25.95
CA SER A 183 59.73 -45.13 27.31
C SER A 183 60.22 -46.58 27.29
#